data_AF-A0A846CBY8-F1
#
_entry.id   AF-A0A846CBY8-F1
#
_cell.length_a   1.000
_cell.length_b   1.000
_cell.length_c   1.000
_cell.angle_alpha   90.00
_cell.angle_beta   90.00
_cell.angle_gamma   90.00
#
_symmetry.space_group_name_H-M   'P 1'
#
loop_
_entity.id
_entity.type
_entity.pdbx_description
1 polymer ?
#
loop_
_entity_poly.entity_id
_entity_poly.type
_entity_poly.pdbx_seq_one_letter_code
_entity_poly.pdbx_strand_id
1 'polypeptide(L)'
;LKVVNFWPDFRLDSNNQPTSASNTLRNPAVKIQLTTPDSTEQWFVFGRQGLPPVRGLVSGEPIEDLDIEYQISPQPTQDYFNVIVTAAEELYYRANSSQGFKSGNLKIGQSVNPGWADFQITLEQFIPQAQLQREVIPVADANVEGLPALLVKLPSGTQTWLPWGEPTVVADANEEWLAAFSPKLLQLPFAIKLEDFIVERNEGSESVAMWTSKIRIIDPHDNFSEQRRVWMNHPTWYKGWKIAQASWNPGDLQQSTLQVKREPAWVTALTWSGSGLVVLGIAVMFYGPMLAKKLSTPQPKSENPLVETTTPEVVTNV
;
A
#
# COMPACT_ATOMS: atom_id res chain seq x y z
N LEU A 1 29.30 31.72 6.90
CA LEU A 1 30.13 30.52 6.64
C LEU A 1 30.13 30.23 5.14
N LYS A 2 31.28 29.95 4.55
CA LYS A 2 31.44 29.60 3.13
C LYS A 2 32.28 28.33 3.00
N VAL A 3 31.81 27.35 2.22
CA VAL A 3 32.65 26.20 1.84
C VAL A 3 33.62 26.64 0.74
N VAL A 4 34.92 26.53 1.01
CA VAL A 4 36.00 26.90 0.09
C VAL A 4 36.37 25.72 -0.80
N ASN A 5 36.50 24.53 -0.22
CA ASN A 5 36.83 23.32 -0.98
C ASN A 5 36.41 22.05 -0.22
N PHE A 6 36.35 20.92 -0.93
CA PHE A 6 35.99 19.61 -0.40
C PHE A 6 36.87 18.52 -1.01
N TRP A 7 37.35 17.60 -0.18
CA TRP A 7 38.11 16.43 -0.60
C TRP A 7 37.47 15.16 -0.02
N PRO A 8 36.96 14.23 -0.85
CA PRO A 8 36.33 13.00 -0.36
C PRO A 8 37.30 12.00 0.32
N ASP A 9 38.57 11.98 -0.08
CA ASP A 9 39.64 11.17 0.53
C ASP A 9 40.89 12.04 0.71
N PHE A 10 40.81 12.96 1.67
CA PHE A 10 41.81 13.99 1.93
C PHE A 10 43.19 13.41 2.21
N ARG A 11 44.18 13.90 1.47
CA ARG A 11 45.62 13.69 1.68
C ARG A 11 46.39 14.95 1.33
N LEU A 12 47.65 15.00 1.73
CA LEU A 12 48.60 16.00 1.24
C LEU A 12 49.43 15.38 0.11
N ASP A 13 49.66 16.14 -0.95
CA ASP A 13 50.57 15.75 -2.01
C ASP A 13 52.05 15.94 -1.60
N SER A 14 52.98 15.67 -2.51
CA SER A 14 54.43 15.83 -2.26
C SER A 14 54.86 17.25 -1.93
N ASN A 15 54.01 18.25 -2.19
CA ASN A 15 54.24 19.67 -1.93
C ASN A 15 53.45 20.17 -0.71
N ASN A 16 52.92 19.27 0.12
CA ASN A 16 52.03 19.57 1.25
C ASN A 16 50.74 20.31 0.85
N GLN A 17 50.28 20.16 -0.39
CA GLN A 17 49.02 20.75 -0.82
C GLN A 17 47.86 19.75 -0.65
N PRO A 18 46.68 20.22 -0.20
CA PRO A 18 45.48 19.40 -0.11
C PRO A 18 45.06 18.76 -1.44
N THR A 19 44.90 17.45 -1.44
CA THR A 19 44.42 16.67 -2.60
C THR A 19 43.48 15.54 -2.17
N SER A 20 42.79 14.92 -3.13
CA SER A 20 41.93 13.75 -2.90
C SER A 20 42.52 12.51 -3.55
N ALA A 21 42.69 11.43 -2.80
CA ALA A 21 43.24 10.18 -3.33
C ALA A 21 42.21 9.31 -4.07
N SER A 22 40.93 9.51 -3.80
CA SER A 22 39.82 8.83 -4.46
C SER A 22 38.55 9.68 -4.36
N ASN A 23 37.48 9.30 -5.06
CA ASN A 23 36.15 9.90 -4.93
C ASN A 23 35.29 9.23 -3.83
N THR A 24 35.88 8.30 -3.08
CA THR A 24 35.17 7.60 -1.99
C THR A 24 35.35 8.34 -0.67
N LEU A 25 34.29 8.44 0.15
CA LEU A 25 34.31 9.14 1.45
C LEU A 25 35.08 8.38 2.54
N ARG A 26 36.38 8.12 2.33
CA ARG A 26 37.23 7.39 3.29
C ARG A 26 37.79 8.30 4.37
N ASN A 27 38.19 9.50 3.99
CA ASN A 27 38.72 10.52 4.89
C ASN A 27 38.29 11.90 4.39
N PRO A 28 36.97 12.19 4.37
CA PRO A 28 36.54 13.41 3.73
C PRO A 28 36.87 14.62 4.60
N ALA A 29 37.32 15.69 3.96
CA ALA A 29 37.63 16.95 4.61
C ALA A 29 36.96 18.11 3.86
N VAL A 30 36.45 19.07 4.61
CA VAL A 30 35.89 20.31 4.07
C VAL A 30 36.76 21.47 4.55
N LYS A 31 37.20 22.32 3.62
CA LYS A 31 37.77 23.62 3.96
C LYS A 31 36.64 24.63 3.98
N ILE A 32 36.39 25.24 5.13
CA ILE A 32 35.43 26.32 5.30
C ILE A 32 36.14 27.63 5.62
N GLN A 33 35.50 28.73 5.25
CA GLN A 33 35.87 30.07 5.65
C GLN A 33 34.72 30.68 6.43
N LEU A 34 35.04 31.13 7.63
CA LEU A 34 34.15 31.87 8.51
C LEU A 34 34.53 33.33 8.43
N THR A 35 33.53 34.19 8.22
CA THR A 35 33.71 35.64 8.20
C THR A 35 32.66 36.22 9.13
N THR A 36 33.13 36.91 10.15
CA THR A 36 32.35 37.77 11.06
C THR A 36 32.68 39.23 10.72
N PRO A 37 32.00 40.22 11.31
CA PRO A 37 32.37 41.63 11.12
C PRO A 37 33.83 41.93 11.52
N ASP A 38 34.35 41.23 12.52
CA ASP A 38 35.63 41.55 13.17
C ASP A 38 36.75 40.53 12.87
N SER A 39 36.42 39.38 12.27
CA SER A 39 37.39 38.32 12.00
C SER A 39 37.07 37.46 10.78
N THR A 40 38.13 36.88 10.19
CA THR A 40 38.03 35.85 9.17
C THR A 40 38.97 34.71 9.52
N GLU A 41 38.43 33.50 9.54
CA GLU A 41 39.16 32.27 9.83
C GLU A 41 38.92 31.22 8.74
N GLN A 42 39.91 30.35 8.53
CA GLN A 42 39.81 29.18 7.66
C GLN A 42 39.98 27.91 8.48
N TRP A 43 39.06 26.97 8.29
CA TRP A 43 39.05 25.72 9.04
C TRP A 43 39.07 24.54 8.08
N PHE A 44 39.86 23.52 8.40
CA PHE A 44 39.74 22.18 7.84
C PHE A 44 38.97 21.32 8.85
N VAL A 45 37.79 20.86 8.45
CA VAL A 45 36.93 20.00 9.26
C VAL A 45 36.92 18.60 8.63
N PHE A 46 37.22 17.58 9.42
CA PHE A 46 37.33 16.19 8.95
C PHE A 46 36.10 15.38 9.33
N GLY A 47 35.64 14.53 8.43
CA GLY A 47 34.48 13.65 8.66
C GLY A 47 34.85 12.33 9.35
N ARG A 48 36.15 12.09 9.57
CA ARG A 48 36.64 10.94 10.31
C ARG A 48 36.56 11.23 11.81
N GLN A 49 35.86 10.37 12.54
CA GLN A 49 35.76 10.49 13.99
C GLN A 49 37.15 10.52 14.65
N GLY A 50 37.32 11.45 15.59
CA GLY A 50 38.56 11.61 16.36
C GLY A 50 39.63 12.51 15.71
N LEU A 51 39.39 13.09 14.52
CA LEU A 51 40.25 14.13 13.97
C LEU A 51 39.68 15.52 14.30
N PRO A 52 40.33 16.32 15.17
CA PRO A 52 39.85 17.66 15.49
C PRO A 52 39.99 18.59 14.27
N PRO A 53 39.12 19.62 14.15
CA PRO A 53 39.28 20.64 13.12
C PRO A 53 40.61 21.38 13.25
N VAL A 54 41.22 21.71 12.11
CA VAL A 54 42.43 22.54 12.06
C VAL A 54 42.00 23.95 11.64
N ARG A 55 42.13 24.92 12.55
CA ARG A 55 41.80 26.32 12.31
C ARG A 55 43.03 27.18 12.03
N GLY A 56 42.87 28.17 11.17
CA GLY A 56 43.88 29.17 10.85
C GLY A 56 43.24 30.56 10.74
N LEU A 57 43.80 31.52 11.45
CA LEU A 57 43.36 32.91 11.42
C LEU A 57 43.84 33.57 10.13
N VAL A 58 42.92 34.19 9.38
CA VAL A 58 43.24 34.95 8.17
C VAL A 58 43.37 36.44 8.51
N SER A 59 42.46 36.97 9.33
CA SER A 59 42.49 38.37 9.79
C SER A 59 41.59 38.58 11.01
N GLY A 60 41.92 39.56 11.86
CA GLY A 60 41.12 39.94 13.03
C GLY A 60 41.46 39.14 14.28
N GLU A 61 40.50 39.04 15.21
CA GLU A 61 40.66 38.27 16.45
C GLU A 61 40.12 36.83 16.31
N PRO A 62 40.68 35.85 17.04
CA PRO A 62 40.19 34.49 17.04
C PRO A 62 38.71 34.39 17.45
N ILE A 63 37.95 33.54 16.77
CA ILE A 63 36.57 33.23 17.14
C ILE A 63 36.59 32.22 18.29
N GLU A 64 36.22 32.67 19.49
CA GLU A 64 36.08 31.81 20.67
C GLU A 64 34.74 31.06 20.67
N ASP A 65 34.68 29.93 21.39
CA ASP A 65 33.46 29.12 21.63
C ASP A 65 32.70 28.60 20.40
N LEU A 66 33.40 28.37 19.29
CA LEU A 66 32.82 27.75 18.10
C LEU A 66 33.26 26.29 17.95
N ASP A 67 32.30 25.37 17.96
CA ASP A 67 32.52 23.96 17.63
C ASP A 67 31.89 23.61 16.28
N ILE A 68 32.64 22.87 15.46
CA ILE A 68 32.24 22.52 14.09
C ILE A 68 32.56 21.06 13.84
N GLU A 69 31.50 20.28 13.72
CA GLU A 69 31.58 18.88 13.34
C GLU A 69 31.16 18.68 11.89
N TYR A 70 31.80 17.73 11.22
CA TYR A 70 31.39 17.26 9.90
C TYR A 70 30.89 15.81 10.01
N GLN A 71 29.58 15.64 9.87
CA GLN A 71 28.95 14.32 9.89
C GLN A 71 28.72 13.81 8.47
N ILE A 72 29.22 12.61 8.18
CA ILE A 72 29.00 11.94 6.90
C ILE A 72 27.75 11.08 7.02
N SER A 73 26.71 11.38 6.24
CA SER A 73 25.61 10.44 6.07
C SER A 73 26.11 9.21 5.30
N PRO A 74 25.72 7.98 5.68
CA PRO A 74 26.10 6.78 4.96
C PRO A 74 25.74 6.92 3.48
N GLN A 75 26.67 6.55 2.60
CA GLN A 75 26.40 6.56 1.16
C GLN A 75 25.26 5.59 0.87
N PRO A 76 24.22 6.01 0.13
CA PRO A 76 23.17 5.11 -0.29
C PRO A 76 23.77 3.93 -1.04
N THR A 77 23.37 2.71 -0.68
CA THR A 77 23.82 1.47 -1.35
C THR A 77 23.04 1.18 -2.64
N GLN A 78 22.10 2.04 -3.00
CA GLN A 78 21.23 1.94 -4.16
C GLN A 78 21.33 3.22 -5.02
N ASP A 79 20.86 3.11 -6.26
CA ASP A 79 20.77 4.23 -7.17
C ASP A 79 19.84 5.33 -6.60
N TYR A 80 20.23 6.61 -6.72
CA TYR A 80 19.46 7.71 -6.13
C TYR A 80 19.49 8.98 -6.96
N PHE A 81 18.38 9.73 -6.95
CA PHE A 81 18.29 11.10 -7.45
C PHE A 81 17.88 12.02 -6.30
N ASN A 82 18.74 12.96 -5.92
CA ASN A 82 18.43 13.93 -4.88
C ASN A 82 18.42 15.34 -5.47
N VAL A 83 17.41 16.12 -5.09
CA VAL A 83 17.34 17.56 -5.35
C VAL A 83 17.78 18.30 -4.09
N ILE A 84 18.65 19.29 -4.27
CA ILE A 84 19.18 20.15 -3.20
C ILE A 84 18.67 21.55 -3.48
N VAL A 85 18.01 22.14 -2.48
CA VAL A 85 17.51 23.51 -2.52
C VAL A 85 18.39 24.36 -1.60
N THR A 86 18.95 25.45 -2.10
CA THR A 86 19.72 26.38 -1.27
C THR A 86 18.81 27.39 -0.57
N ALA A 87 19.35 28.12 0.41
CA ALA A 87 18.63 29.23 1.05
C ALA A 87 18.30 30.38 0.07
N ALA A 88 19.01 30.46 -1.07
CA ALA A 88 18.72 31.38 -2.17
C ALA A 88 17.75 30.78 -3.21
N GLU A 89 17.07 29.68 -2.88
CA GLU A 89 16.14 28.96 -3.76
C GLU A 89 16.76 28.43 -5.06
N GLU A 90 18.09 28.27 -5.08
CA GLU A 90 18.78 27.65 -6.21
C GLU A 90 18.71 26.14 -6.11
N LEU A 91 18.46 25.49 -7.26
CA LEU A 91 18.25 24.06 -7.35
C LEU A 91 19.45 23.35 -7.98
N TYR A 92 19.89 22.31 -7.30
CA TYR A 92 20.94 21.41 -7.76
C TYR A 92 20.43 19.97 -7.70
N TYR A 93 20.98 19.12 -8.54
CA TYR A 93 20.77 17.68 -8.43
C TYR A 93 22.09 16.97 -8.15
N ARG A 94 21.98 15.83 -7.49
CA ARG A 94 23.02 14.79 -7.48
C ARG A 94 22.37 13.44 -7.75
N ALA A 95 23.01 12.65 -8.58
CA ALA A 95 22.57 11.35 -9.00
C ALA A 95 23.74 10.37 -8.88
N ASN A 96 23.49 9.17 -8.36
CA ASN A 96 24.49 8.11 -8.34
C ASN A 96 23.88 6.83 -8.90
N SER A 97 24.68 6.15 -9.70
CA SER A 97 24.29 4.92 -10.40
C SER A 97 25.49 4.00 -10.59
N SER A 98 25.24 2.80 -11.12
CA SER A 98 26.30 1.95 -11.67
C SER A 98 27.13 2.63 -12.78
N GLN A 99 26.59 3.63 -13.48
CA GLN A 99 27.30 4.43 -14.48
C GLN A 99 28.13 5.58 -13.86
N GLY A 100 28.09 5.74 -12.54
CA GLY A 100 28.83 6.76 -11.79
C GLY A 100 27.96 7.89 -11.25
N PHE A 101 28.66 8.85 -10.62
CA PHE A 101 28.08 10.03 -9.99
C PHE A 101 27.92 11.18 -10.99
N LYS A 102 26.76 11.84 -10.96
CA LYS A 102 26.45 13.05 -11.74
C LYS A 102 25.91 14.13 -10.83
N SER A 103 26.25 15.38 -11.09
CA SER A 103 25.66 16.53 -10.40
C SER A 103 25.61 17.75 -11.32
N GLY A 104 24.79 18.72 -10.95
CA GLY A 104 24.71 20.00 -11.65
C GLY A 104 23.54 20.84 -11.19
N ASN A 105 23.35 21.99 -11.82
CA ASN A 105 22.17 22.81 -11.60
C ASN A 105 20.95 22.11 -12.23
N LEU A 106 19.81 22.19 -11.54
CA LEU A 106 18.53 21.67 -12.02
C LEU A 106 17.61 22.85 -12.34
N LYS A 107 17.44 23.15 -13.64
CA LYS A 107 16.55 24.21 -14.09
C LYS A 107 15.16 23.68 -14.41
N ILE A 108 14.15 24.55 -14.32
CA ILE A 108 12.81 24.24 -14.79
C ILE A 108 12.85 23.89 -16.29
N GLY A 109 12.18 22.81 -16.67
CA GLY A 109 12.17 22.23 -18.02
C GLY A 109 13.43 21.44 -18.40
N GLN A 110 14.45 21.37 -17.53
CA GLN A 110 15.67 20.61 -17.80
C GLN A 110 15.47 19.14 -17.46
N SER A 111 15.66 18.28 -18.46
CA SER A 111 15.68 16.83 -18.26
C SER A 111 17.07 16.34 -17.88
N VAL A 112 17.14 15.50 -16.86
CA VAL A 112 18.37 14.87 -16.38
C VAL A 112 18.22 13.36 -16.49
N ASN A 113 19.21 12.71 -17.11
CA ASN A 113 19.29 11.25 -17.10
C ASN A 113 19.98 10.80 -15.80
N PRO A 114 19.25 10.12 -14.89
CA PRO A 114 19.77 9.66 -13.61
C PRO A 114 20.93 8.65 -13.73
N GLY A 115 21.00 7.89 -14.83
CA GLY A 115 22.02 6.86 -15.07
C GLY A 115 21.62 5.47 -14.61
N TRP A 116 20.46 5.32 -13.96
CA TRP A 116 19.77 4.05 -13.76
C TRP A 116 18.42 4.11 -14.48
N ALA A 117 18.08 3.02 -15.17
CA ALA A 117 16.86 2.85 -15.97
C ALA A 117 16.72 3.79 -17.19
N ASP A 118 15.68 3.52 -17.98
CA ASP A 118 15.42 4.16 -19.27
C ASP A 118 14.44 5.35 -19.15
N PHE A 119 14.58 6.18 -18.12
CA PHE A 119 13.75 7.38 -17.93
C PHE A 119 14.60 8.64 -17.74
N GLN A 120 13.95 9.79 -17.87
CA GLN A 120 14.54 11.10 -17.56
C GLN A 120 13.69 11.81 -16.51
N ILE A 121 14.34 12.59 -15.67
CA ILE A 121 13.68 13.41 -14.64
C ILE A 121 13.70 14.85 -15.13
N THR A 122 12.52 15.45 -15.27
CA THR A 122 12.36 16.86 -15.64
C THR A 122 11.76 17.63 -14.47
N LEU A 123 12.37 18.76 -14.10
CA LEU A 123 11.77 19.68 -13.15
C LEU A 123 10.69 20.52 -13.85
N GLU A 124 9.42 20.17 -13.68
CA GLU A 124 8.30 20.94 -14.26
C GLU A 124 8.06 22.26 -13.54
N GLN A 125 8.04 22.24 -12.21
CA GLN A 125 7.76 23.41 -11.39
C GLN A 125 8.45 23.30 -10.03
N PHE A 126 8.89 24.44 -9.50
CA PHE A 126 9.38 24.56 -8.13
C PHE A 126 8.51 25.56 -7.37
N ILE A 127 7.91 25.11 -6.26
CA ILE A 127 7.04 25.92 -5.40
C ILE A 127 7.64 25.88 -3.99
N PRO A 128 8.50 26.84 -3.60
CA PRO A 128 9.28 26.78 -2.35
C PRO A 128 8.40 26.79 -1.09
N GLN A 129 7.23 27.42 -1.17
CA GLN A 129 6.27 27.55 -0.07
C GLN A 129 4.91 26.95 -0.49
N ALA A 130 4.94 25.72 -1.01
CA ALA A 130 3.73 25.04 -1.45
C ALA A 130 2.77 24.82 -0.27
N GLN A 131 1.54 25.32 -0.41
CA GLN A 131 0.43 24.97 0.47
C GLN A 131 -0.54 24.10 -0.32
N LEU A 132 -0.87 22.93 0.23
CA LEU A 132 -1.89 22.07 -0.36
C LEU A 132 -3.26 22.68 -0.08
N GLN A 133 -3.81 23.40 -1.05
CA GLN A 133 -5.18 23.88 -0.99
C GLN A 133 -6.09 22.91 -1.74
N ARG A 134 -7.02 22.27 -1.02
CA ARG A 134 -8.05 21.42 -1.60
C ARG A 134 -9.38 22.15 -1.54
N GLU A 135 -10.07 22.20 -2.66
CA GLU A 135 -11.44 22.69 -2.76
C GLU A 135 -12.37 21.53 -3.09
N VAL A 136 -13.52 21.47 -2.42
CA VAL A 136 -14.58 20.50 -2.71
C VAL A 136 -15.74 21.26 -3.34
N ILE A 137 -15.95 21.02 -4.63
CA ILE A 137 -16.96 21.72 -5.42
C ILE A 137 -18.12 20.73 -5.66
N PRO A 138 -19.37 21.09 -5.29
CA PRO A 138 -20.51 20.26 -5.63
C PRO A 138 -20.71 20.24 -7.15
N VAL A 139 -20.72 19.05 -7.75
CA VAL A 139 -20.95 18.86 -9.18
C VAL A 139 -22.38 18.37 -9.40
N ALA A 140 -23.15 19.09 -10.22
CA ALA A 140 -24.54 18.73 -10.53
C ALA A 140 -24.67 17.72 -11.68
N ASP A 141 -23.62 17.55 -12.49
CA ASP A 141 -23.60 16.63 -13.62
C ASP A 141 -23.34 15.20 -13.13
N ALA A 142 -24.30 14.31 -13.36
CA ALA A 142 -24.22 12.89 -12.98
C ALA A 142 -23.16 12.11 -13.78
N ASN A 143 -22.60 12.66 -14.85
CA ASN A 143 -21.54 12.04 -15.64
C ASN A 143 -20.14 12.32 -15.11
N VAL A 144 -19.99 13.18 -14.10
CA VAL A 144 -18.70 13.47 -13.50
C VAL A 144 -18.40 12.44 -12.42
N GLU A 145 -17.38 11.61 -12.66
CA GLU A 145 -16.85 10.70 -11.66
C GLU A 145 -16.12 11.49 -10.57
N GLY A 146 -16.57 11.34 -9.32
CA GLY A 146 -15.98 11.99 -8.17
C GLY A 146 -16.18 11.18 -6.90
N LEU A 147 -15.37 11.45 -5.88
CA LEU A 147 -15.57 10.86 -4.56
C LEU A 147 -16.72 11.59 -3.86
N PRO A 148 -17.68 10.87 -3.24
CA PRO A 148 -18.76 11.52 -2.53
C PRO A 148 -18.21 12.24 -1.29
N ALA A 149 -18.84 13.35 -0.92
CA ALA A 149 -18.50 14.14 0.26
C ALA A 149 -19.78 14.61 0.98
N LEU A 150 -19.69 14.83 2.28
CA LEU A 150 -20.77 15.39 3.09
C LEU A 150 -20.42 16.81 3.55
N LEU A 151 -21.32 17.76 3.29
CA LEU A 151 -21.25 19.08 3.93
C LEU A 151 -21.81 18.96 5.34
N VAL A 152 -20.96 19.18 6.35
CA VAL A 152 -21.36 19.18 7.76
C VAL A 152 -21.31 20.59 8.31
N LYS A 153 -22.24 20.89 9.22
CA LYS A 153 -22.28 22.15 9.98
C LYS A 153 -22.05 21.84 11.44
N LEU A 154 -21.01 22.43 12.01
CA LEU A 154 -20.67 22.28 13.42
C LEU A 154 -21.52 23.21 14.31
N PRO A 155 -21.57 22.97 15.63
CA PRO A 155 -22.36 23.78 16.56
C PRO A 155 -22.05 25.28 16.52
N SER A 156 -20.79 25.68 16.28
CA SER A 156 -20.42 27.10 16.12
C SER A 156 -21.04 27.76 14.87
N GLY A 157 -21.53 26.95 13.93
CA GLY A 157 -22.00 27.38 12.62
C GLY A 157 -20.99 27.16 11.48
N THR A 158 -19.73 26.81 11.79
CA THR A 158 -18.70 26.49 10.80
C THR A 158 -19.13 25.34 9.90
N GLN A 159 -18.97 25.50 8.58
CA GLN A 159 -19.27 24.47 7.59
C GLN A 159 -17.97 23.88 7.03
N THR A 160 -17.93 22.57 6.85
CA THR A 160 -16.81 21.88 6.22
C THR A 160 -17.26 20.68 5.42
N TRP A 161 -16.48 20.30 4.41
CA TRP A 161 -16.71 19.10 3.62
C TRP A 161 -15.94 17.93 4.20
N LEU A 162 -16.61 16.78 4.35
CA LEU A 162 -16.02 15.51 4.75
C LEU A 162 -15.98 14.57 3.53
N PRO A 163 -14.81 14.38 2.89
CA PRO A 163 -14.67 13.45 1.79
C PRO A 163 -14.84 12.00 2.25
N TRP A 164 -15.31 11.14 1.35
CA TRP A 164 -15.44 9.72 1.62
C TRP A 164 -14.10 9.05 1.92
N GLY A 165 -14.03 8.34 3.04
CA GLY A 165 -12.86 7.55 3.44
C GLY A 165 -11.70 8.37 4.02
N GLU A 166 -11.85 9.68 4.15
CA GLU A 166 -10.80 10.58 4.62
C GLU A 166 -11.20 11.24 5.95
N PRO A 167 -10.60 10.81 7.09
CA PRO A 167 -10.78 11.51 8.36
C PRO A 167 -10.27 12.95 8.26
N THR A 168 -11.11 13.91 8.63
CA THR A 168 -10.83 15.34 8.55
C THR A 168 -10.85 15.93 9.96
N VAL A 169 -9.79 16.65 10.32
CA VAL A 169 -9.76 17.47 11.54
C VAL A 169 -10.43 18.80 11.22
N VAL A 170 -11.42 19.16 12.03
CA VAL A 170 -12.21 20.38 11.87
C VAL A 170 -12.06 21.20 13.14
N ALA A 171 -11.42 22.35 13.02
CA ALA A 171 -11.32 23.29 14.12
C ALA A 171 -12.67 24.02 14.32
N ASP A 172 -13.19 24.01 15.54
CA ASP A 172 -14.46 24.64 15.92
C ASP A 172 -14.29 25.50 17.16
N ALA A 173 -14.14 26.81 16.97
CA ALA A 173 -13.84 27.76 18.03
C ALA A 173 -12.61 27.36 18.88
N ASN A 174 -12.81 26.62 19.98
CA ASN A 174 -11.77 26.16 20.91
C ASN A 174 -11.60 24.63 20.94
N GLU A 175 -12.31 23.88 20.11
CA GLU A 175 -12.27 22.41 20.07
C GLU A 175 -11.87 21.92 18.67
N GLU A 176 -11.14 20.81 18.62
CA GLU A 176 -10.83 20.12 17.37
C GLU A 176 -11.68 18.86 17.27
N TRP A 177 -12.45 18.75 16.19
CA TRP A 177 -13.30 17.59 15.91
C TRP A 177 -12.62 16.71 14.87
N LEU A 178 -12.43 15.43 15.17
CA LEU A 178 -12.08 14.45 14.15
C LEU A 178 -13.37 13.85 13.59
N ALA A 179 -13.72 14.20 12.35
CA ALA A 179 -14.91 13.71 11.68
C ALA A 179 -14.54 12.92 10.43
N ALA A 180 -15.28 11.86 10.13
CA ALA A 180 -15.05 11.03 8.96
C ALA A 180 -16.37 10.62 8.31
N PHE A 181 -16.43 10.70 6.99
CA PHE A 181 -17.50 10.11 6.20
C PHE A 181 -17.03 8.77 5.66
N SER A 182 -17.31 7.69 6.37
CA SER A 182 -16.88 6.33 6.00
C SER A 182 -17.87 5.30 6.56
N PRO A 183 -17.80 4.02 6.12
CA PRO A 183 -18.61 2.98 6.72
C PRO A 183 -18.35 2.93 8.22
N LYS A 184 -19.40 2.69 9.01
CA LYS A 184 -19.27 2.56 10.46
C LYS A 184 -18.20 1.53 10.80
N LEU A 185 -17.10 2.00 11.39
CA LEU A 185 -16.05 1.13 11.88
C LEU A 185 -16.55 0.42 13.14
N LEU A 186 -16.64 -0.90 13.06
CA LEU A 186 -17.00 -1.75 14.17
C LEU A 186 -15.74 -2.45 14.66
N GLN A 187 -15.42 -2.29 15.94
CA GLN A 187 -14.36 -3.07 16.56
C GLN A 187 -14.78 -4.54 16.63
N LEU A 188 -13.85 -5.44 16.32
CA LEU A 188 -14.05 -6.87 16.50
C LEU A 188 -14.06 -7.18 18.00
N PRO A 189 -14.93 -8.08 18.48
CA PRO A 189 -14.98 -8.44 19.91
C PRO A 189 -13.84 -9.37 20.35
N PHE A 190 -12.87 -9.64 19.47
CA PHE A 190 -11.71 -10.49 19.70
C PHE A 190 -10.53 -9.98 18.86
N ALA A 191 -9.33 -10.36 19.25
CA ALA A 191 -8.09 -10.12 18.51
C ALA A 191 -7.63 -11.40 17.78
N ILE A 192 -6.94 -11.21 16.66
CA ILE A 192 -6.24 -12.28 15.94
C ILE A 192 -4.76 -11.93 15.94
N LYS A 193 -3.93 -12.83 16.46
CA LYS A 193 -2.48 -12.74 16.38
C LYS A 193 -1.96 -13.76 15.38
N LEU A 194 -1.08 -13.37 14.47
CA LEU A 194 -0.29 -14.31 13.68
C LEU A 194 0.86 -14.82 14.55
N GLU A 195 0.93 -16.13 14.75
CA GLU A 195 2.01 -16.78 15.50
C GLU A 195 3.13 -17.24 14.56
N ASP A 196 2.76 -17.73 13.37
CA ASP A 196 3.69 -18.28 12.41
C ASP A 196 3.03 -18.35 11.02
N PHE A 197 3.83 -18.24 9.97
CA PHE A 197 3.38 -18.33 8.59
C PHE A 197 4.28 -19.30 7.82
N ILE A 198 3.67 -20.36 7.31
CA ILE A 198 4.38 -21.48 6.66
C ILE A 198 4.04 -21.46 5.18
N VAL A 199 5.07 -21.55 4.34
CA VAL A 199 4.94 -21.71 2.90
C VAL A 199 5.60 -23.03 2.49
N GLU A 200 4.81 -23.94 1.95
CA GLU A 200 5.25 -25.21 1.38
C GLU A 200 5.46 -25.02 -0.12
N ARG A 201 6.59 -25.50 -0.64
CA ARG A 201 6.94 -25.42 -2.07
C ARG A 201 6.89 -26.80 -2.72
N ASN A 202 6.66 -26.83 -4.02
CA ASN A 202 6.69 -28.08 -4.78
C ASN A 202 8.11 -28.64 -4.83
N GLU A 203 8.24 -29.96 -4.74
CA GLU A 203 9.54 -30.62 -4.86
C GLU A 203 10.19 -30.27 -6.21
N GLY A 204 11.45 -29.84 -6.18
CA GLY A 204 12.20 -29.47 -7.38
C GLY A 204 11.80 -28.14 -8.04
N SER A 205 10.98 -27.31 -7.38
CA SER A 205 10.58 -26.00 -7.89
C SER A 205 10.45 -24.97 -6.77
N GLU A 206 10.74 -23.71 -7.07
CA GLU A 206 10.42 -22.60 -6.16
C GLU A 206 8.92 -22.22 -6.19
N SER A 207 8.07 -22.96 -6.91
CA SER A 207 6.63 -22.73 -6.92
C SER A 207 5.97 -23.11 -5.60
N VAL A 208 5.00 -22.30 -5.17
CA VAL A 208 4.30 -22.49 -3.90
C VAL A 208 3.21 -23.55 -4.04
N ALA A 209 3.26 -24.58 -3.19
CA ALA A 209 2.28 -25.66 -3.13
C ALA A 209 1.13 -25.34 -2.17
N MET A 210 1.46 -24.81 -0.98
CA MET A 210 0.50 -24.44 0.04
C MET A 210 1.07 -23.33 0.91
N TRP A 211 0.20 -22.54 1.52
CA TRP A 211 0.58 -21.66 2.61
C TRP A 211 -0.41 -21.77 3.77
N THR A 212 0.08 -21.65 4.99
CA THR A 212 -0.67 -21.80 6.23
C THR A 212 -0.34 -20.67 7.20
N SER A 213 -1.37 -19.99 7.69
CA SER A 213 -1.27 -19.05 8.80
C SER A 213 -1.62 -19.77 10.11
N LYS A 214 -0.68 -19.86 11.04
CA LYS A 214 -0.97 -20.24 12.43
C LYS A 214 -1.40 -18.99 13.18
N ILE A 215 -2.67 -18.93 13.56
CA ILE A 215 -3.25 -17.78 14.23
C ILE A 215 -3.63 -18.13 15.67
N ARG A 216 -3.63 -17.14 16.55
CA ARG A 216 -4.25 -17.22 17.87
C ARG A 216 -5.41 -16.26 17.93
N ILE A 217 -6.58 -16.77 18.27
CA ILE A 217 -7.77 -15.98 18.55
C ILE A 217 -7.80 -15.69 20.04
N ILE A 218 -7.89 -14.42 20.40
CA ILE A 218 -7.88 -13.94 21.79
C ILE A 218 -9.16 -13.15 22.02
N ASP A 219 -10.05 -13.64 22.87
CA ASP A 219 -11.27 -12.93 23.27
C ASP A 219 -11.17 -12.56 24.76
N PRO A 220 -11.00 -11.27 25.09
CA PRO A 220 -10.81 -10.81 26.45
C PRO A 220 -12.09 -10.89 27.30
N HIS A 221 -13.28 -10.93 26.69
CA HIS A 221 -14.54 -10.99 27.44
C HIS A 221 -14.73 -12.36 28.11
N ASP A 222 -14.31 -13.43 27.43
CA ASP A 222 -14.47 -14.81 27.90
C ASP A 222 -13.16 -15.44 28.40
N ASN A 223 -12.08 -14.64 28.51
CA ASN A 223 -10.72 -15.11 28.79
C ASN A 223 -10.30 -16.30 27.89
N PHE A 224 -10.69 -16.22 26.62
CA PHE A 224 -10.52 -17.29 25.64
C PHE A 224 -9.28 -17.04 24.79
N SER A 225 -8.44 -18.07 24.63
CA SER A 225 -7.24 -18.02 23.81
C SER A 225 -7.02 -19.37 23.15
N GLU A 226 -7.16 -19.44 21.83
CA GLU A 226 -7.02 -20.70 21.09
C GLU A 226 -6.16 -20.51 19.83
N GLN A 227 -5.26 -21.47 19.60
CA GLN A 227 -4.47 -21.53 18.37
C GLN A 227 -5.22 -22.29 17.29
N ARG A 228 -5.23 -21.75 16.07
CA ARG A 228 -5.86 -22.34 14.90
C ARG A 228 -4.97 -22.22 13.68
N ARG A 229 -5.22 -23.08 12.69
CA ARG A 229 -4.55 -23.04 11.39
C ARG A 229 -5.58 -22.60 10.35
N VAL A 230 -5.20 -21.64 9.51
CA VAL A 230 -5.98 -21.20 8.36
C VAL A 230 -5.08 -21.36 7.14
N TRP A 231 -5.53 -22.12 6.15
CA TRP A 231 -4.75 -22.39 4.94
C TRP A 231 -5.66 -22.35 3.71
N MET A 232 -5.08 -22.56 2.53
CA MET A 232 -5.80 -22.47 1.26
C MET A 232 -7.08 -23.31 1.26
N ASN A 233 -8.21 -22.64 0.97
CA ASN A 233 -9.55 -23.22 0.94
C ASN A 233 -10.06 -23.81 2.28
N HIS A 234 -9.37 -23.55 3.39
CA HIS A 234 -9.70 -24.07 4.72
C HIS A 234 -9.78 -22.91 5.73
N PRO A 235 -10.93 -22.21 5.75
CA PRO A 235 -11.20 -21.18 6.75
C PRO A 235 -11.51 -21.79 8.12
N THR A 236 -11.50 -20.96 9.15
CA THR A 236 -11.94 -21.32 10.50
C THR A 236 -13.09 -20.42 10.97
N TRP A 237 -13.89 -20.90 11.93
CA TRP A 237 -15.07 -20.18 12.43
C TRP A 237 -15.01 -19.95 13.93
N TYR A 238 -15.18 -18.70 14.38
CA TYR A 238 -15.22 -18.33 15.78
C TYR A 238 -16.45 -17.47 16.09
N LYS A 239 -17.36 -17.94 16.95
CA LYS A 239 -18.57 -17.23 17.39
C LYS A 239 -19.38 -16.56 16.26
N GLY A 240 -19.52 -17.21 15.10
CA GLY A 240 -20.22 -16.65 13.94
C GLY A 240 -19.38 -15.65 13.13
N TRP A 241 -18.05 -15.72 13.22
CA TRP A 241 -17.10 -15.06 12.35
C TRP A 241 -16.32 -16.12 11.58
N LYS A 242 -16.23 -15.95 10.25
CA LYS A 242 -15.40 -16.75 9.38
C LYS A 242 -14.09 -16.03 9.13
N ILE A 243 -12.99 -16.71 9.40
CA ILE A 243 -11.63 -16.23 9.18
C ILE A 243 -11.04 -17.09 8.07
N ALA A 244 -10.80 -16.46 6.93
CA ALA A 244 -10.24 -17.09 5.75
C ALA A 244 -8.92 -16.39 5.37
N GLN A 245 -8.07 -17.09 4.64
CA GLN A 245 -6.88 -16.47 4.10
C GLN A 245 -7.21 -15.68 2.83
N ALA A 246 -6.70 -14.46 2.71
CA ALA A 246 -6.93 -13.58 1.58
C ALA A 246 -5.70 -13.47 0.67
N SER A 247 -4.53 -13.21 1.25
CA SER A 247 -3.26 -13.10 0.52
C SER A 247 -2.07 -13.21 1.49
N TRP A 248 -0.85 -13.13 0.97
CA TRP A 248 0.39 -13.12 1.74
C TRP A 248 1.45 -12.30 1.00
N ASN A 249 2.54 -11.94 1.69
CA ASN A 249 3.64 -11.15 1.12
C ASN A 249 4.83 -12.07 0.76
N PRO A 250 5.18 -12.24 -0.53
CA PRO A 250 6.35 -13.02 -0.94
C PRO A 250 7.69 -12.51 -0.43
N GLY A 251 7.80 -11.22 -0.14
CA GLY A 251 9.02 -10.60 0.40
C GLY A 251 9.11 -10.65 1.92
N ASP A 252 8.03 -11.01 2.62
CA ASP A 252 8.01 -11.03 4.09
C ASP A 252 7.11 -12.16 4.63
N LEU A 253 7.76 -13.23 5.08
CA LEU A 253 7.10 -14.38 5.69
C LEU A 253 6.62 -14.12 7.13
N GLN A 254 6.78 -12.92 7.68
CA GLN A 254 6.19 -12.54 8.96
C GLN A 254 4.80 -11.92 8.80
N GLN A 255 4.27 -11.84 7.57
CA GLN A 255 3.00 -11.20 7.27
C GLN A 255 2.03 -12.16 6.57
N SER A 256 0.76 -12.09 6.98
CA SER A 256 -0.36 -12.77 6.33
C SER A 256 -1.57 -11.85 6.30
N THR A 257 -2.32 -11.90 5.21
CA THR A 257 -3.57 -11.15 5.07
C THR A 257 -4.75 -12.09 5.26
N LEU A 258 -5.56 -11.82 6.27
CA LEU A 258 -6.75 -12.60 6.60
C LEU A 258 -8.02 -11.81 6.27
N GLN A 259 -9.01 -12.48 5.69
CA GLN A 259 -10.36 -11.96 5.56
C GLN A 259 -11.19 -12.41 6.75
N VAL A 260 -11.76 -11.44 7.48
CA VAL A 260 -12.66 -11.69 8.61
C VAL A 260 -14.06 -11.24 8.23
N LYS A 261 -15.02 -12.17 8.22
CA LYS A 261 -16.41 -11.90 7.83
C LYS A 261 -17.38 -12.40 8.89
N ARG A 262 -18.42 -11.61 9.19
CA ARG A 262 -19.53 -12.07 10.03
C ARG A 262 -20.36 -13.10 9.25
N GLU A 263 -20.37 -14.34 9.74
CA GLU A 263 -21.13 -15.46 9.18
C GLU A 263 -21.78 -16.25 10.33
N PRO A 264 -22.95 -15.81 10.82
CA PRO A 264 -23.70 -16.53 11.84
C PRO A 264 -24.11 -17.93 11.35
N ALA A 265 -24.22 -18.90 12.26
CA ALA A 265 -24.52 -20.29 11.92
C ALA A 265 -25.80 -20.47 11.08
N TRP A 266 -26.81 -19.61 11.26
CA TRP A 266 -28.04 -19.66 10.46
C TRP A 266 -27.80 -19.28 8.99
N VAL A 267 -26.87 -18.38 8.69
CA VAL A 267 -26.49 -18.00 7.32
C VAL A 267 -25.78 -19.16 6.63
N THR A 268 -24.87 -19.82 7.35
CA THR A 268 -24.22 -21.05 6.86
C THR A 268 -25.28 -22.15 6.66
N ALA A 269 -26.18 -22.39 7.61
CA ALA A 269 -27.24 -23.37 7.45
C ALA A 269 -28.14 -23.07 6.24
N LEU A 270 -28.47 -21.80 5.99
CA LEU A 270 -29.28 -21.38 4.85
C LEU A 270 -28.58 -21.65 3.51
N THR A 271 -27.30 -21.31 3.40
CA THR A 271 -26.53 -21.56 2.17
C THR A 271 -26.40 -23.06 1.88
N TRP A 272 -26.16 -23.88 2.90
CA TRP A 272 -26.11 -25.34 2.76
C TRP A 272 -27.48 -25.94 2.43
N SER A 273 -28.56 -25.40 3.00
CA SER A 273 -29.93 -25.83 2.67
C SER A 273 -30.27 -25.53 1.21
N GLY A 274 -29.89 -24.35 0.70
CA GLY A 274 -30.05 -23.99 -0.71
C GLY A 274 -29.30 -24.94 -1.64
N SER A 275 -28.02 -25.23 -1.35
CA SER A 275 -27.24 -26.24 -2.09
C SER A 275 -27.89 -27.63 -2.04
N GLY A 276 -28.41 -28.02 -0.88
CA GLY A 276 -29.15 -29.28 -0.71
C GLY A 276 -30.42 -29.34 -1.57
N LEU A 277 -31.18 -28.25 -1.65
CA LEU A 277 -32.36 -28.14 -2.51
C LEU A 277 -32.00 -28.24 -4.00
N VAL A 278 -30.88 -27.67 -4.44
CA VAL A 278 -30.40 -27.81 -5.82
C VAL A 278 -30.06 -29.27 -6.14
N VAL A 279 -29.30 -29.92 -5.26
CA VAL A 279 -28.96 -31.36 -5.42
C VAL A 279 -30.23 -32.21 -5.44
N LEU A 280 -31.18 -31.93 -4.55
CA LEU A 280 -32.46 -32.62 -4.50
C LEU A 280 -33.27 -32.40 -5.78
N GLY A 281 -33.33 -31.16 -6.30
CA GLY A 281 -34.03 -30.84 -7.55
C GLY A 281 -33.45 -31.60 -8.74
N ILE A 282 -32.12 -31.65 -8.84
CA ILE A 282 -31.42 -32.45 -9.84
C ILE A 282 -31.75 -33.95 -9.67
N ALA A 283 -31.71 -34.47 -8.45
CA ALA A 283 -32.04 -35.87 -8.18
C ALA A 283 -33.50 -36.20 -8.57
N VAL A 284 -34.46 -35.32 -8.25
CA VAL A 284 -35.87 -35.49 -8.64
C VAL A 284 -36.02 -35.45 -10.17
N MET A 285 -35.29 -34.60 -10.87
CA MET A 285 -35.33 -34.54 -12.34
C MET A 285 -34.87 -35.86 -12.99
N PHE A 286 -33.79 -36.47 -12.50
CA PHE A 286 -33.24 -37.70 -13.07
C PHE A 286 -33.97 -38.97 -12.60
N TYR A 287 -34.34 -39.07 -11.32
CA TYR A 287 -34.91 -40.28 -10.73
C TYR A 287 -36.43 -40.24 -10.57
N GLY A 288 -37.04 -39.05 -10.60
CA GLY A 288 -38.50 -38.88 -10.52
C GLY A 288 -39.27 -39.63 -11.61
N PRO A 289 -38.87 -39.56 -12.90
CA PRO A 289 -39.55 -40.30 -13.97
C PRO A 289 -39.48 -41.83 -13.81
N MET A 290 -38.37 -42.34 -13.26
CA MET A 290 -38.17 -43.77 -13.00
C MET A 290 -39.07 -44.27 -11.86
N LEU A 291 -39.22 -43.47 -10.81
CA LEU A 291 -40.14 -43.74 -9.69
C LEU A 291 -41.61 -43.63 -10.10
N ALA A 292 -41.97 -42.60 -10.90
CA ALA A 292 -43.31 -42.42 -11.42
C ALA A 292 -43.75 -43.60 -12.33
N LYS A 293 -42.84 -44.13 -13.15
CA LYS A 293 -43.11 -45.34 -13.96
C LYS A 293 -43.33 -46.60 -13.13
N LYS A 294 -42.64 -46.76 -11.99
CA LYS A 294 -42.86 -47.90 -11.07
C LYS A 294 -44.19 -47.80 -10.30
N LEU A 295 -44.69 -46.59 -10.09
CA LEU A 295 -45.94 -46.31 -9.37
C LEU A 295 -47.16 -46.24 -10.29
N SER A 296 -46.97 -46.15 -11.61
CA SER A 296 -48.05 -46.22 -12.59
C SER A 296 -48.53 -47.68 -12.74
N THR A 297 -49.70 -47.99 -12.17
CA THR A 297 -50.43 -49.21 -12.48
C THR A 297 -50.96 -49.11 -13.93
N PRO A 298 -50.86 -50.17 -14.77
CA PRO A 298 -51.39 -50.12 -16.12
C PRO A 298 -52.91 -49.94 -16.07
N GLN A 299 -53.47 -48.94 -16.75
CA GLN A 299 -54.93 -48.87 -16.93
C GLN A 299 -55.38 -49.97 -17.91
N PRO A 300 -56.52 -50.64 -17.65
CA PRO A 300 -57.08 -51.60 -18.58
C PRO A 300 -57.49 -50.90 -19.88
N LYS A 301 -57.07 -51.50 -21.00
CA LYS A 301 -57.38 -51.06 -22.36
C LYS A 301 -58.91 -50.98 -22.53
N SER A 302 -59.46 -49.82 -22.85
CA SER A 302 -60.87 -49.69 -23.22
C SER A 302 -61.10 -50.38 -24.57
N GLU A 303 -61.97 -51.40 -24.61
CA GLU A 303 -62.45 -51.99 -25.85
C GLU A 303 -63.20 -50.93 -26.68
N ASN A 304 -62.82 -50.79 -27.95
CA ASN A 304 -63.54 -49.98 -28.93
C ASN A 304 -64.96 -50.55 -29.14
N PRO A 305 -66.02 -49.73 -29.18
CA PRO A 305 -67.31 -50.19 -29.68
C PRO A 305 -67.19 -50.55 -31.16
N LEU A 306 -67.81 -51.67 -31.50
CA LEU A 306 -67.88 -52.29 -32.82
C LEU A 306 -68.31 -51.29 -33.90
N VAL A 307 -67.61 -51.36 -35.04
CA VAL A 307 -67.95 -50.67 -36.29
C VAL A 307 -69.30 -51.18 -36.79
N GLU A 308 -70.32 -50.32 -36.74
CA GLU A 308 -71.61 -50.58 -37.36
C GLU A 308 -71.50 -50.37 -38.87
N THR A 309 -71.75 -51.43 -39.64
CA THR A 309 -71.63 -51.45 -41.09
C THR A 309 -72.91 -50.87 -41.70
N THR A 310 -72.83 -49.70 -42.32
CA THR A 310 -73.94 -49.15 -43.12
C THR A 310 -73.71 -49.47 -44.61
N THR A 311 -74.64 -50.21 -45.19
CA THR A 311 -74.72 -50.57 -46.61
C THR A 311 -75.21 -49.35 -47.42
N PRO A 312 -74.66 -49.05 -48.62
CA PRO A 312 -75.10 -47.88 -49.38
C PRO A 312 -76.42 -48.16 -50.12
N GLU A 313 -77.33 -47.19 -50.01
CA GLU A 313 -78.61 -47.14 -50.72
C GLU A 313 -78.38 -46.73 -52.19
N VAL A 314 -78.90 -47.55 -53.11
CA VAL A 314 -78.81 -47.36 -54.56
C VAL A 314 -79.81 -46.30 -54.98
N VAL A 315 -79.33 -45.17 -55.50
CA VAL A 315 -80.15 -44.14 -56.14
C VAL A 315 -80.13 -44.35 -57.64
N THR A 316 -81.27 -44.73 -58.20
CA THR A 316 -81.55 -44.80 -59.64
C THR A 316 -82.03 -43.44 -60.14
N ASN A 317 -81.39 -42.91 -61.20
CA ASN A 317 -81.76 -41.66 -61.88
C ASN A 317 -83.06 -41.76 -62.68
N VAL A 318 -83.88 -40.70 -62.65
CA VAL A 318 -84.46 -39.99 -63.83
C VAL A 318 -84.61 -38.51 -63.47
#